data_AF-A0A2E3XLW0-F1
#
_entry.id   AF-A0A2E3XLW0-F1
#
_cell.length_a   1.000
_cell.length_b   1.000
_cell.length_c   1.000
_cell.angle_alpha   90.00
_cell.angle_beta   90.00
_cell.angle_gamma   90.00
#
_symmetry.space_group_name_H-M   'P 1'
#
loop_
_entity.id
_entity.type
_entity.pdbx_description
1 polymer ?
#
loop_
_entity_poly.entity_id
_entity_poly.type
_entity_poly.pdbx_seq_one_letter_code
_entity_poly.pdbx_strand_id
1 'polypeptide(L)'
;MENLNVGVFGAAGKMGATTCQAINNDDSMNLRLGVDVNQAGTLIPSTSLQIEETVQNLEGIDVIIDFTVAEAAMENLKHAAQAGVHAVVGTSGINDVHLSELTRIFTNSNCIVVPNFSISAILLMHLSEIATPYFSTIEIIEFHHNNKVDAPSGTALATAEKISQNITEDLRDPTTDLTLEGARGAKAQGNIPIHSVRMEGMLAHQEVI
;
A
#
# COMPACT_ATOMS: atom_id res chain seq x y z
N MET A 1 -25.00 12.18 9.22
CA MET A 1 -23.82 11.72 9.98
C MET A 1 -22.98 12.96 10.26
N GLU A 2 -22.35 13.06 11.42
CA GLU A 2 -21.34 14.11 11.63
C GLU A 2 -20.16 13.87 10.67
N ASN A 3 -19.61 14.94 10.11
CA ASN A 3 -18.46 14.85 9.22
C ASN A 3 -17.22 14.41 10.00
N LEU A 4 -16.46 13.47 9.44
CA LEU A 4 -15.24 12.95 10.05
C LEU A 4 -14.12 14.01 10.01
N ASN A 5 -13.57 14.37 11.15
CA ASN A 5 -12.46 15.33 11.24
C ASN A 5 -11.13 14.59 11.05
N VAL A 6 -10.42 14.93 9.98
CA VAL A 6 -9.20 14.24 9.56
C VAL A 6 -8.00 15.18 9.68
N GLY A 7 -6.90 14.66 10.23
CA GLY A 7 -5.59 15.31 10.15
C GLY A 7 -4.62 14.53 9.24
N VAL A 8 -3.65 15.22 8.65
CA VAL A 8 -2.66 14.61 7.76
C VAL A 8 -1.24 14.94 8.24
N PHE A 9 -0.45 13.92 8.52
CA PHE A 9 0.98 14.07 8.76
C PHE A 9 1.76 13.83 7.47
N GLY A 10 2.73 14.70 7.19
CA GLY A 10 3.41 14.77 5.88
C GLY A 10 2.57 15.50 4.84
N ALA A 11 1.76 16.49 5.27
CA ALA A 11 0.75 17.16 4.45
C ALA A 11 1.33 17.85 3.20
N ALA A 12 2.61 18.21 3.21
CA ALA A 12 3.27 18.87 2.08
C ALA A 12 3.96 17.88 1.12
N GLY A 13 4.10 16.61 1.51
CA GLY A 13 4.61 15.54 0.67
C GLY A 13 3.64 15.16 -0.46
N LYS A 14 4.11 14.42 -1.46
CA LYS A 14 3.27 14.03 -2.63
C LYS A 14 1.98 13.31 -2.23
N MET A 15 2.09 12.31 -1.34
CA MET A 15 0.95 11.53 -0.87
C MET A 15 0.09 12.32 0.13
N GLY A 16 0.70 13.08 1.04
CA GLY A 16 -0.03 13.93 1.97
C GLY A 16 -0.85 15.00 1.27
N ALA A 17 -0.28 15.71 0.28
CA ALA A 17 -0.99 16.71 -0.50
C ALA A 17 -2.18 16.10 -1.28
N THR A 18 -1.98 14.92 -1.87
CA THR A 18 -3.06 14.17 -2.56
C THR A 18 -4.16 13.79 -1.57
N THR A 19 -3.79 13.38 -0.35
CA THR A 19 -4.73 13.02 0.72
C THR A 19 -5.52 14.24 1.19
N CYS A 20 -4.87 15.37 1.44
CA CYS A 20 -5.52 16.63 1.77
C CYS A 20 -6.55 17.05 0.71
N GLN A 21 -6.19 16.91 -0.57
CA GLN A 21 -7.11 17.21 -1.67
C GLN A 21 -8.29 16.22 -1.71
N ALA A 22 -8.05 14.93 -1.49
CA ALA A 22 -9.11 13.93 -1.45
C ALA A 22 -10.12 14.21 -0.33
N ILE A 23 -9.63 14.52 0.88
CA ILE A 23 -10.47 14.91 2.03
C ILE A 23 -11.29 16.15 1.71
N ASN A 24 -10.68 17.19 1.13
CA ASN A 24 -11.36 18.45 0.81
C ASN A 24 -12.42 18.31 -0.30
N ASN A 25 -12.37 17.24 -1.10
CA ASN A 25 -13.35 16.93 -2.14
C ASN A 25 -14.45 15.97 -1.66
N ASP A 26 -14.42 15.53 -0.40
CA ASP A 26 -15.40 14.62 0.17
C ASP A 26 -16.23 15.33 1.24
N ASP A 27 -17.52 15.57 0.95
CA ASP A 27 -18.44 16.27 1.84
C ASP A 27 -18.66 15.57 3.19
N SER A 28 -18.27 14.29 3.32
CA SER A 28 -18.37 13.52 4.56
C SER A 28 -17.16 13.69 5.49
N MET A 29 -16.11 14.39 5.05
CA MET A 29 -14.88 14.60 5.79
C MET A 29 -14.53 16.09 5.91
N ASN A 30 -13.80 16.43 6.97
CA ASN A 30 -13.25 17.77 7.16
C ASN A 30 -11.75 17.65 7.39
N LEU A 31 -10.94 18.24 6.52
CA LEU A 31 -9.54 18.44 6.84
C LEU A 31 -9.46 19.46 7.98
N ARG A 32 -8.80 19.10 9.07
CA ARG A 32 -8.68 19.95 10.28
C ARG A 32 -7.24 20.25 10.68
N LEU A 33 -6.31 19.41 10.26
CA LEU A 33 -4.89 19.52 10.60
C LEU A 33 -4.03 19.04 9.43
N GLY A 34 -2.95 19.77 9.16
CA GLY A 34 -1.86 19.29 8.31
C GLY A 34 -0.53 19.60 8.97
N VAL A 35 0.35 18.62 9.07
CA VAL A 35 1.68 18.78 9.69
C VAL A 35 2.76 18.41 8.69
N ASP A 36 3.75 19.28 8.52
CA ASP A 36 4.96 19.03 7.73
C ASP A 36 6.07 20.01 8.12
N VAL A 37 7.24 19.48 8.49
CA VAL A 37 8.40 20.30 8.90
C VAL A 37 8.97 21.15 7.78
N ASN A 38 8.77 20.78 6.52
CA ASN A 38 9.42 21.45 5.39
C ASN A 38 8.63 22.67 4.89
N GLN A 39 7.32 22.72 5.13
CA GLN A 39 6.43 23.76 4.61
C GLN A 39 5.52 24.36 5.68
N ALA A 40 5.97 24.39 6.94
CA ALA A 40 5.25 25.03 8.03
C ALA A 40 4.90 26.50 7.71
N GLY A 41 3.69 26.91 8.07
CA GLY A 41 3.14 28.25 7.81
C GLY A 41 2.57 28.47 6.40
N THR A 42 2.74 27.51 5.49
CA THR A 42 2.12 27.57 4.15
C THR A 42 0.68 27.08 4.18
N LEU A 43 -0.16 27.56 3.27
CA LEU A 43 -1.53 27.07 3.13
C LEU A 43 -1.55 25.72 2.41
N ILE A 44 -2.35 24.78 2.92
CA ILE A 44 -2.67 23.56 2.19
C ILE A 44 -3.54 23.95 0.98
N PRO A 45 -3.14 23.57 -0.26
CA PRO A 45 -3.83 23.99 -1.47
C PRO A 45 -5.34 23.74 -1.42
N SER A 46 -6.13 24.72 -1.87
CA SER A 46 -7.61 24.67 -1.89
C SER A 46 -8.28 24.62 -0.52
N THR A 47 -7.57 24.91 0.56
CA THR A 47 -8.12 24.99 1.92
C THR A 47 -7.74 26.31 2.59
N SER A 48 -8.35 26.62 3.73
CA SER A 48 -7.96 27.74 4.60
C SER A 48 -6.98 27.35 5.72
N LEU A 49 -6.51 26.10 5.74
CA LEU A 49 -5.63 25.58 6.79
C LEU A 49 -4.17 25.84 6.47
N GLN A 50 -3.42 26.24 7.49
CA GLN A 50 -1.96 26.32 7.42
C GLN A 50 -1.34 25.03 7.91
N ILE A 51 -0.22 24.67 7.29
CA ILE A 51 0.60 23.54 7.72
C ILE A 51 1.31 23.91 9.02
N GLU A 52 1.18 23.07 10.03
CA GLU A 52 1.92 23.17 11.28
C GLU A 52 3.26 22.46 11.18
N GLU A 53 4.27 22.96 11.91
CA GLU A 53 5.60 22.32 11.96
C GLU A 53 5.58 21.04 12.80
N THR A 54 4.79 21.02 13.87
CA THR A 54 4.72 19.91 14.84
C THR A 54 3.29 19.71 15.30
N VAL A 55 3.00 18.52 15.85
CA VAL A 55 1.70 18.21 16.43
C VAL A 55 1.53 18.96 17.76
N GLN A 56 0.73 20.03 17.78
CA GLN A 56 0.47 20.80 19.00
C GLN A 56 -0.79 20.36 19.73
N ASN A 57 -1.88 20.14 18.99
CA ASN A 57 -3.17 19.72 19.54
C ASN A 57 -3.88 18.77 18.57
N LEU A 58 -4.48 17.72 19.10
CA LEU A 58 -5.29 16.74 18.36
C LEU A 58 -6.76 16.73 18.79
N GLU A 59 -7.16 17.68 19.64
CA GLU A 59 -8.54 17.83 20.09
C GLU A 59 -9.50 18.01 18.90
N GLY A 60 -10.55 17.20 18.87
CA GLY A 60 -11.55 17.22 17.80
C GLY A 60 -11.09 16.58 16.49
N ILE A 61 -9.93 15.93 16.44
CA ILE A 61 -9.51 15.07 15.32
C ILE A 61 -9.97 13.65 15.59
N ASP A 62 -10.69 13.05 14.65
CA ASP A 62 -11.16 11.67 14.76
C ASP A 62 -10.12 10.67 14.24
N VAL A 63 -9.41 11.02 13.17
CA VAL A 63 -8.41 10.17 12.54
C VAL A 63 -7.25 10.98 11.95
N ILE A 64 -6.04 10.43 12.07
CA ILE A 64 -4.83 10.88 11.40
C ILE A 64 -4.48 9.95 10.25
N ILE A 65 -4.11 10.53 9.11
CA ILE A 65 -3.46 9.81 8.01
C ILE A 65 -1.98 10.19 7.97
N ASP A 66 -1.09 9.21 8.13
CA ASP A 66 0.36 9.44 8.18
C ASP A 66 1.04 8.97 6.88
N PHE A 67 1.62 9.93 6.15
CA PHE A 67 2.48 9.73 4.98
C PHE A 67 3.81 10.48 5.17
N THR A 68 4.56 10.07 6.19
CA THR A 68 5.86 10.65 6.54
C THR A 68 7.01 9.67 6.26
N VAL A 69 8.04 9.67 7.10
CA VAL A 69 9.14 8.71 7.12
C VAL A 69 9.06 7.90 8.41
N ALA A 70 9.61 6.68 8.43
CA ALA A 70 9.41 5.74 9.53
C ALA A 70 9.75 6.33 10.91
N GLU A 71 10.84 7.09 11.01
CA GLU A 71 11.26 7.74 12.26
C GLU A 71 10.22 8.77 12.73
N ALA A 72 9.75 9.63 11.83
CA ALA A 72 8.75 10.66 12.13
C ALA A 72 7.38 10.04 12.45
N ALA A 73 6.98 9.01 11.69
CA ALA A 73 5.72 8.30 11.93
C ALA A 73 5.65 7.73 13.34
N MET A 74 6.74 7.12 13.85
CA MET A 74 6.74 6.56 15.20
C MET A 74 6.59 7.62 16.30
N GLU A 75 7.14 8.82 16.12
CA GLU A 75 6.94 9.94 17.07
C GLU A 75 5.52 10.51 16.97
N ASN A 76 5.06 10.77 15.75
CA ASN A 76 3.73 11.29 15.46
C ASN A 76 2.61 10.38 15.98
N LEU A 77 2.74 9.08 15.73
CA LEU A 77 1.75 8.08 16.12
C LEU A 77 1.68 7.88 17.64
N LYS A 78 2.76 8.18 18.38
CA LYS A 78 2.72 8.25 19.85
C LYS A 78 1.80 9.37 20.33
N HIS A 79 1.87 10.55 19.71
CA HIS A 79 0.96 11.66 20.04
C HIS A 79 -0.49 11.31 19.69
N ALA A 80 -0.73 10.71 18.52
CA ALA A 80 -2.07 10.26 18.13
C ALA A 80 -2.66 9.22 19.11
N ALA A 81 -1.86 8.22 19.50
CA ALA A 81 -2.28 7.21 20.47
C ALA A 81 -2.58 7.82 21.86
N GLN A 82 -1.74 8.75 22.34
CA GLN A 82 -1.94 9.44 23.62
C GLN A 82 -3.21 10.30 23.63
N ALA A 83 -3.55 10.92 22.50
CA ALA A 83 -4.76 11.71 22.33
C ALA A 83 -6.02 10.85 22.08
N GLY A 84 -5.89 9.53 21.93
CA GLY A 84 -7.02 8.64 21.63
C GLY A 84 -7.54 8.80 20.19
N VAL A 85 -6.72 9.30 19.28
CA VAL A 85 -7.08 9.53 17.87
C VAL A 85 -6.76 8.28 17.05
N HIS A 86 -7.63 7.91 16.11
CA HIS A 86 -7.37 6.79 15.20
C HIS A 86 -6.25 7.12 14.22
N ALA A 87 -5.56 6.11 13.69
CA ALA A 87 -4.48 6.31 12.73
C ALA A 87 -4.57 5.36 11.53
N VAL A 88 -4.32 5.91 10.34
CA VAL A 88 -4.12 5.18 9.10
C VAL A 88 -2.73 5.52 8.58
N VAL A 89 -1.84 4.52 8.56
CA VAL A 89 -0.41 4.72 8.28
C VAL A 89 -0.10 4.18 6.90
N GLY A 90 0.32 5.05 5.99
CA GLY A 90 0.87 4.69 4.69
C GLY A 90 2.37 4.93 4.56
N THR A 91 3.03 5.27 5.66
CA THR A 91 4.47 5.38 5.75
C THR A 91 5.14 4.03 5.52
N SER A 92 6.05 3.99 4.55
CA SER A 92 6.89 2.82 4.27
C SER A 92 7.99 2.67 5.34
N GLY A 93 8.53 1.45 5.49
CA GLY A 93 9.63 1.18 6.44
C GLY A 93 9.18 0.86 7.87
N ILE A 94 7.87 0.72 8.11
CA ILE A 94 7.32 0.18 9.35
C ILE A 94 7.62 -1.33 9.39
N ASN A 95 8.42 -1.76 10.36
CA ASN A 95 8.87 -3.15 10.54
C ASN A 95 8.18 -3.79 11.76
N ASP A 96 8.48 -5.06 12.04
CA ASP A 96 7.85 -5.80 13.15
C ASP A 96 8.09 -5.18 14.54
N VAL A 97 9.22 -4.50 14.74
CA VAL A 97 9.51 -3.77 15.98
C VAL A 97 8.58 -2.56 16.11
N HIS A 98 8.43 -1.79 15.03
CA HIS A 98 7.48 -0.68 14.96
C HIS A 98 6.04 -1.18 15.17
N LEU A 99 5.61 -2.25 14.49
CA LEU A 99 4.28 -2.82 14.63
C LEU A 99 4.00 -3.28 16.07
N SER A 100 4.97 -3.91 16.72
CA SER A 100 4.86 -4.33 18.12
C SER A 100 4.70 -3.14 19.06
N GLU A 101 5.43 -2.04 18.81
CA GLU A 101 5.30 -0.81 19.58
C GLU A 101 3.94 -0.13 19.35
N LEU A 102 3.49 -0.01 18.10
CA LEU A 102 2.19 0.55 17.74
C LEU A 102 1.04 -0.24 18.39
N THR A 103 1.12 -1.57 18.36
CA THR A 103 0.16 -2.47 19.03
C THR A 103 0.08 -2.20 20.53
N ARG A 104 1.21 -1.87 21.18
CA ARG A 104 1.27 -1.60 22.61
C ARG A 104 0.68 -0.23 22.98
N ILE A 105 0.85 0.79 22.14
CA ILE A 105 0.47 2.17 22.48
C ILE A 105 -0.96 2.51 22.07
N PHE A 106 -1.48 1.95 20.98
CA PHE A 106 -2.86 2.16 20.52
C PHE A 106 -3.84 1.26 21.29
N THR A 107 -4.18 1.69 22.51
CA THR A 107 -5.06 0.94 23.42
C THR A 107 -6.49 1.48 23.47
N ASN A 108 -6.66 2.80 23.30
CA ASN A 108 -7.96 3.48 23.32
C ASN A 108 -8.44 3.90 21.93
N SER A 109 -7.59 3.76 20.91
CA SER A 109 -7.87 4.06 19.52
C SER A 109 -7.28 2.98 18.62
N ASN A 110 -7.61 3.05 17.33
CA ASN A 110 -7.22 2.04 16.34
C ASN A 110 -6.07 2.58 15.49
N CYS A 111 -5.12 1.73 15.14
CA CYS A 111 -4.08 2.02 14.17
C CYS A 111 -4.03 0.93 13.11
N ILE A 112 -4.13 1.32 11.84
CA ILE A 112 -3.94 0.42 10.71
C ILE A 112 -2.72 0.86 9.91
N VAL A 113 -1.79 -0.07 9.68
CA VAL A 113 -0.63 0.15 8.81
C VAL A 113 -0.92 -0.55 7.49
N VAL A 114 -0.94 0.22 6.41
CA VAL A 114 -1.35 -0.25 5.08
C VAL A 114 -0.18 -0.12 4.11
N PRO A 115 0.32 -1.22 3.54
CA PRO A 115 1.47 -1.18 2.63
C PRO A 115 1.11 -0.65 1.23
N ASN A 116 -0.18 -0.61 0.87
CA ASN A 116 -0.65 -0.17 -0.44
C ASN A 116 -2.11 0.33 -0.38
N PHE A 117 -2.37 1.56 -0.84
CA PHE A 117 -3.70 2.19 -0.88
C PHE A 117 -4.43 2.02 -2.22
N SER A 118 -3.83 1.32 -3.20
CA SER A 118 -4.47 1.05 -4.48
C SER A 118 -5.60 0.03 -4.31
N ILE A 119 -6.85 0.51 -4.36
CA ILE A 119 -8.05 -0.34 -4.24
C ILE A 119 -8.04 -1.46 -5.27
N SER A 120 -7.64 -1.17 -6.52
CA SER A 120 -7.57 -2.19 -7.57
C SER A 120 -6.56 -3.29 -7.26
N ALA A 121 -5.41 -2.94 -6.68
CA ALA A 121 -4.41 -3.93 -6.25
C ALA A 121 -4.92 -4.79 -5.10
N ILE A 122 -5.58 -4.19 -4.11
CA ILE A 122 -6.20 -4.93 -2.99
C ILE A 122 -7.29 -5.88 -3.49
N LEU A 123 -8.18 -5.40 -4.37
CA LEU A 123 -9.23 -6.22 -4.96
C LEU A 123 -8.65 -7.35 -5.81
N LEU A 124 -7.63 -7.08 -6.63
CA LEU A 124 -6.93 -8.12 -7.40
C LEU A 124 -6.37 -9.21 -6.48
N MET A 125 -5.67 -8.83 -5.43
CA MET A 125 -5.13 -9.78 -4.44
C MET A 125 -6.23 -10.61 -3.80
N HIS A 126 -7.31 -9.97 -3.35
CA HIS A 126 -8.41 -10.66 -2.69
C HIS A 126 -9.18 -11.60 -3.63
N LEU A 127 -9.44 -11.17 -4.87
CA LEU A 127 -10.10 -12.01 -5.86
C LEU A 127 -9.21 -13.17 -6.31
N SER A 128 -7.89 -12.96 -6.40
CA SER A 128 -6.94 -14.04 -6.68
C SER A 128 -6.93 -15.07 -5.55
N GLU A 129 -6.95 -14.61 -4.30
CA GLU A 129 -7.08 -15.46 -3.11
C GLU A 129 -8.33 -16.35 -3.19
N ILE A 130 -9.50 -15.76 -3.43
CA ILE A 130 -10.78 -16.48 -3.58
C ILE A 130 -10.76 -17.47 -4.76
N ALA A 131 -10.09 -17.12 -5.85
CA ALA A 131 -10.01 -17.95 -7.05
C ALA A 131 -9.08 -19.17 -6.86
N THR A 132 -8.07 -19.08 -5.98
CA THR A 132 -7.02 -20.09 -5.80
C THR A 132 -7.52 -21.55 -5.78
N PRO A 133 -8.57 -21.92 -5.01
CA PRO A 133 -8.99 -23.33 -4.91
C PRO A 133 -9.57 -23.92 -6.21
N TYR A 134 -9.84 -23.09 -7.22
CA TYR A 134 -10.44 -23.51 -8.48
C TYR A 134 -9.43 -23.70 -9.61
N PHE A 135 -8.13 -23.42 -9.39
CA PHE A 135 -7.09 -23.48 -10.42
C PHE A 135 -5.91 -24.37 -9.99
N SER A 136 -5.42 -25.19 -10.92
CA SER A 136 -4.28 -26.10 -10.76
C SER A 136 -2.93 -25.49 -11.18
N THR A 137 -2.97 -24.35 -11.89
CA THR A 137 -1.79 -23.59 -12.35
C THR A 137 -2.01 -22.11 -12.09
N ILE A 138 -0.99 -21.42 -11.56
CA ILE A 138 -1.05 -19.99 -11.23
C ILE A 138 0.23 -19.32 -11.70
N GLU A 139 0.10 -18.17 -12.37
CA GLU A 139 1.20 -17.34 -12.86
C GLU A 139 0.87 -15.87 -12.55
N ILE A 140 1.80 -15.13 -11.94
CA ILE A 140 1.65 -13.70 -11.65
C ILE A 140 2.52 -12.94 -12.66
N ILE A 141 1.88 -12.12 -13.50
CA ILE A 141 2.55 -11.28 -14.49
C ILE A 141 2.34 -9.82 -14.10
N GLU A 142 3.44 -9.08 -13.96
CA GLU A 142 3.41 -7.65 -13.63
C GLU A 142 4.18 -6.82 -14.66
N PHE A 143 3.78 -5.55 -14.81
CA PHE A 143 4.41 -4.62 -15.72
C PHE A 143 4.71 -3.31 -15.01
N HIS A 144 5.93 -2.82 -15.16
CA HIS A 144 6.39 -1.56 -14.59
C HIS A 144 7.32 -0.84 -15.57
N HIS A 145 7.50 0.48 -15.36
CA HIS A 145 8.50 1.23 -16.10
C HIS A 145 9.92 0.73 -15.79
N ASN A 146 10.85 0.92 -16.73
CA ASN A 146 12.24 0.45 -16.61
C ASN A 146 13.04 1.04 -15.43
N ASN A 147 12.61 2.18 -14.88
CA ASN A 147 13.26 2.82 -13.72
C ASN A 147 12.86 2.20 -12.37
N LYS A 148 11.98 1.19 -12.34
CA LYS A 148 11.62 0.52 -11.10
C LYS A 148 12.78 -0.36 -10.67
N VAL A 149 13.24 -0.17 -9.45
CA VAL A 149 14.49 -0.76 -8.95
C VAL A 149 14.28 -2.21 -8.51
N ASP A 150 13.12 -2.50 -7.92
CA ASP A 150 12.74 -3.82 -7.40
C ASP A 150 11.96 -4.65 -8.43
N ALA A 151 12.30 -5.93 -8.53
CA ALA A 151 11.58 -6.95 -9.29
C ALA A 151 11.76 -8.32 -8.60
N PRO A 152 10.67 -9.04 -8.21
CA PRO A 152 9.27 -8.66 -8.37
C PRO A 152 8.87 -7.46 -7.49
N SER A 153 7.75 -6.80 -7.79
CA SER A 153 7.22 -5.75 -6.91
C SER A 153 6.70 -6.32 -5.59
N GLY A 154 6.68 -5.47 -4.55
CA GLY A 154 6.06 -5.84 -3.27
C GLY A 154 4.59 -6.25 -3.39
N THR A 155 3.85 -5.72 -4.37
CA THR A 155 2.45 -6.13 -4.60
C THR A 155 2.37 -7.54 -5.20
N ALA A 156 3.26 -7.88 -6.13
CA ALA A 156 3.33 -9.24 -6.69
C ALA A 156 3.69 -10.27 -5.61
N LEU A 157 4.67 -9.95 -4.74
CA LEU A 157 5.05 -10.80 -3.61
C LEU A 157 3.91 -10.99 -2.61
N ALA A 158 3.21 -9.91 -2.22
CA ALA A 158 2.05 -9.99 -1.33
C ALA A 158 0.89 -10.80 -1.95
N THR A 159 0.69 -10.68 -3.26
CA THR A 159 -0.29 -11.48 -3.99
C THR A 159 0.04 -12.97 -3.92
N ALA A 160 1.31 -13.32 -4.18
CA ALA A 160 1.78 -14.70 -4.12
C ALA A 160 1.63 -15.30 -2.71
N GLU A 161 1.95 -14.52 -1.67
CA GLU A 161 1.79 -14.93 -0.27
C GLU A 161 0.33 -15.29 0.04
N LYS A 162 -0.62 -14.41 -0.31
CA LYS A 162 -2.05 -14.65 -0.10
C LYS A 162 -2.59 -15.88 -0.84
N ILE A 163 -2.17 -16.04 -2.10
CA ILE A 163 -2.51 -17.23 -2.90
C ILE A 163 -1.97 -18.48 -2.20
N SER A 164 -0.70 -18.46 -1.78
CA SER A 164 -0.05 -19.65 -1.20
C SER A 164 -0.72 -20.19 0.06
N GLN A 165 -1.39 -19.32 0.83
CA GLN A 165 -2.16 -19.70 2.02
C GLN A 165 -3.43 -20.49 1.68
N ASN A 166 -3.92 -20.42 0.43
CA ASN A 166 -5.19 -21.01 -0.01
C ASN A 166 -5.01 -22.11 -1.08
N ILE A 167 -3.78 -22.53 -1.35
CA ILE A 167 -3.49 -23.64 -2.26
C ILE A 167 -3.92 -24.95 -1.58
N THR A 168 -4.84 -25.68 -2.22
CA THR A 168 -5.37 -26.95 -1.70
C THR A 168 -4.71 -28.18 -2.31
N GLU A 169 -4.07 -28.03 -3.46
CA GLU A 169 -3.37 -29.09 -4.21
C GLU A 169 -2.03 -28.54 -4.71
N ASP A 170 -1.02 -29.41 -4.88
CA ASP A 170 0.29 -28.97 -5.40
C ASP A 170 0.15 -28.29 -6.77
N LEU A 171 0.63 -27.05 -6.88
CA LEU A 171 0.71 -26.34 -8.16
C LEU A 171 1.65 -27.10 -9.10
N ARG A 172 1.09 -27.72 -10.13
CA ARG A 172 1.85 -28.53 -11.06
C ARG A 172 2.41 -27.66 -12.18
N ASP A 173 3.73 -27.67 -12.38
CA ASP A 173 4.32 -27.19 -13.64
C ASP A 173 4.19 -28.28 -14.70
N PRO A 174 3.42 -28.07 -15.79
CA PRO A 174 3.29 -29.06 -16.87
C PRO A 174 4.55 -29.14 -17.75
N THR A 175 5.56 -28.28 -17.55
CA THR A 175 6.74 -28.21 -18.40
C THR A 175 7.71 -29.36 -18.10
N THR A 176 7.84 -30.30 -19.03
CA THR A 176 8.71 -31.47 -18.89
C THR A 176 10.08 -31.33 -19.56
N ASP A 177 10.21 -30.40 -20.50
CA ASP A 177 11.45 -30.15 -21.26
C ASP A 177 11.72 -28.65 -21.35
N LEU A 178 12.89 -28.22 -20.86
CA LEU A 178 13.32 -26.84 -20.85
C LEU A 178 14.43 -26.67 -21.88
N THR A 179 14.12 -26.00 -22.99
CA THR A 179 15.13 -25.63 -24.00
C THR A 179 16.11 -24.57 -23.51
N LEU A 180 15.75 -23.84 -22.45
CA LEU A 180 16.56 -22.85 -21.76
C LEU A 180 16.23 -22.92 -20.26
N GLU A 181 17.26 -23.04 -19.43
CA GLU A 181 17.08 -23.09 -17.98
C GLU A 181 16.42 -21.79 -17.48
N GLY A 182 15.41 -21.92 -16.62
CA GLY A 182 14.67 -20.78 -16.08
C GLY A 182 13.75 -20.10 -17.09
N ALA A 183 13.33 -20.77 -18.19
CA ALA A 183 12.50 -20.18 -19.27
C ALA A 183 11.21 -19.48 -18.84
N ARG A 184 10.81 -19.59 -17.56
CA ARG A 184 9.79 -18.77 -16.90
C ARG A 184 10.23 -17.31 -16.65
N GLY A 185 11.46 -16.96 -17.02
CA GLY A 185 12.07 -15.63 -16.94
C GLY A 185 13.57 -15.65 -17.27
N ALA A 186 13.94 -16.37 -18.33
CA ALA A 186 15.35 -16.61 -18.67
C ALA A 186 15.97 -15.52 -19.53
N LYS A 187 17.30 -15.47 -19.57
CA LYS A 187 18.07 -14.61 -20.49
C LYS A 187 18.66 -15.45 -21.62
N ALA A 188 18.18 -15.19 -22.85
CA ALA A 188 18.70 -15.80 -24.07
C ALA A 188 19.95 -15.08 -24.59
N GLN A 189 20.40 -15.46 -25.79
CA GLN A 189 21.52 -14.81 -26.48
C GLN A 189 21.31 -13.29 -26.56
N GLY A 190 22.39 -12.53 -26.32
CA GLY A 190 22.32 -11.07 -26.28
C GLY A 190 21.64 -10.50 -25.03
N ASN A 191 21.46 -11.31 -23.96
CA ASN A 191 20.83 -10.90 -22.70
C ASN A 191 19.35 -10.48 -22.86
N ILE A 192 18.68 -11.06 -23.86
CA ILE A 192 17.25 -10.82 -24.15
C ILE A 192 16.40 -11.65 -23.17
N PRO A 193 15.52 -11.03 -22.35
CA PRO A 193 14.62 -11.76 -21.47
C PRO A 193 13.53 -12.51 -22.25
N ILE A 194 13.27 -13.76 -21.90
CA ILE A 194 12.19 -14.59 -22.45
C ILE A 194 11.40 -15.18 -21.27
N HIS A 195 10.08 -14.94 -21.26
CA HIS A 195 9.14 -15.48 -20.28
C HIS A 195 8.16 -16.41 -20.97
N SER A 196 8.24 -17.70 -20.67
CA SER A 196 7.33 -18.71 -21.21
C SER A 196 6.26 -19.04 -20.18
N VAL A 197 5.05 -18.51 -20.34
CA VAL A 197 3.90 -18.80 -19.49
C VAL A 197 3.17 -20.05 -20.00
N ARG A 198 2.79 -20.97 -19.11
CA ARG A 198 2.04 -22.20 -19.41
C ARG A 198 1.01 -22.37 -18.30
N MET A 199 -0.26 -22.39 -18.70
CA MET A 199 -1.39 -22.55 -17.78
C MET A 199 -2.30 -23.63 -18.33
N GLU A 200 -2.86 -24.44 -17.42
CA GLU A 200 -3.88 -25.41 -17.78
C GLU A 200 -5.15 -24.69 -18.25
N GLY A 201 -5.79 -25.18 -19.31
CA GLY A 201 -7.02 -24.57 -19.85
C GLY A 201 -6.85 -23.30 -20.69
N MET A 202 -5.62 -22.88 -21.01
CA MET A 202 -5.36 -21.71 -21.86
C MET A 202 -5.76 -21.96 -23.33
N LEU A 203 -6.95 -21.50 -23.73
CA LEU A 203 -7.47 -21.68 -25.10
C LEU A 203 -7.52 -20.36 -25.90
N ALA A 204 -7.99 -19.28 -25.28
CA ALA A 204 -8.10 -17.96 -25.90
C ALA A 204 -7.46 -16.92 -24.99
N HIS A 205 -6.69 -16.01 -25.58
CA HIS A 205 -6.09 -14.88 -24.89
C HIS A 205 -6.62 -13.59 -25.50
N GLN A 206 -7.07 -12.66 -24.66
CA GLN A 206 -7.42 -11.33 -25.09
C GLN A 206 -6.88 -10.31 -24.08
N GLU A 207 -6.19 -9.32 -24.61
CA GLU A 207 -5.70 -8.16 -23.88
C GLU A 207 -6.37 -6.92 -24.48
N VAL A 208 -6.95 -6.06 -23.64
CA VAL A 208 -7.42 -4.73 -24.02
C VAL A 208 -6.62 -3.75 -23.16
N ILE A 209 -5.81 -2.92 -23.81
CA ILE A 209 -4.92 -1.94 -23.19
C ILE A 209 -5.55 -0.55 -23.24
#